data_AF-A0A143X363-F1
#
_entry.id   AF-A0A143X363-F1
#
_cell.length_a   1.000
_cell.length_b   1.000
_cell.length_c   1.000
_cell.angle_alpha   90.00
_cell.angle_beta   90.00
_cell.angle_gamma   90.00
#
_symmetry.space_group_name_H-M   'P 1'
#
loop_
_entity.id
_entity.type
_entity.pdbx_description
1 polymer ?
#
loop_
_entity_poly.entity_id
_entity_poly.type
_entity_poly.pdbx_seq_one_letter_code
_entity_poly.pdbx_strand_id
1 'polypeptide(L)' 'MKWVNVMVYRVKLFDEEHELDLEDAINDFLDELEGEVIHIHYQVALCLNGNEMEYCYSALIEYLCKDE' A
#
# COMPACT_ATOMS: atom_id res chain seq x y z
N MET A 1 6.48 -32.67 15.03
CA MET A 1 6.85 -31.71 13.96
C MET A 1 6.27 -30.37 14.34
N LYS A 2 7.13 -29.38 14.64
CA LYS A 2 6.65 -28.01 14.87
C LYS A 2 6.44 -27.37 13.51
N TRP A 3 5.18 -27.03 13.23
CA TRP A 3 4.80 -26.08 12.20
C TRP A 3 5.63 -24.82 12.41
N VAL A 4 6.54 -24.53 11.48
CA VAL A 4 7.22 -23.24 11.45
C VAL A 4 6.18 -22.28 10.89
N ASN A 5 5.81 -21.24 11.62
CA ASN A 5 5.05 -20.13 11.06
C ASN A 5 5.88 -19.55 9.92
N VAL A 6 5.52 -19.86 8.68
CA VAL A 6 6.15 -19.28 7.50
C VAL A 6 5.50 -17.92 7.28
N MET A 7 6.28 -16.87 7.46
CA MET A 7 5.92 -15.52 7.04
C MET A 7 6.35 -15.36 5.59
N VAL A 8 5.46 -14.85 4.75
CA VAL A 8 5.67 -14.62 3.32
C VAL A 8 5.77 -13.14 3.05
N TYR A 9 6.75 -12.76 2.24
CA TYR A 9 6.91 -11.40 1.75
C TYR A 9 5.90 -11.09 0.66
N ARG A 10 5.16 -9.99 0.81
CA ARG A 10 4.17 -9.53 -0.15
C ARG A 10 4.28 -8.02 -0.34
N VAL A 11 3.68 -7.56 -1.43
CA VAL A 11 3.55 -6.14 -1.75
C VAL A 11 2.09 -5.81 -2.01
N LYS A 12 1.67 -4.61 -1.61
CA LYS A 12 0.38 -4.02 -1.99
C LYS A 12 0.61 -2.64 -2.57
N LEU A 13 -0.10 -2.35 -3.66
CA LEU A 13 -0.06 -1.07 -4.37
C LEU A 13 -1.38 -0.36 -4.16
N PHE A 14 -1.30 0.95 -3.93
CA PHE A 14 -2.42 1.86 -3.84
C PHE A 14 -2.14 3.05 -4.75
N ASP A 15 -3.18 3.54 -5.42
CA ASP A 15 -3.18 4.76 -6.20
C ASP A 15 -4.54 5.44 -6.06
N GLU A 16 -4.55 6.73 -5.78
CA GLU A 16 -5.75 7.53 -5.55
C GLU A 16 -5.56 8.95 -6.09
N GLU A 17 -6.66 9.61 -6.45
CA GLU A 17 -6.65 10.98 -6.94
C GLU A 17 -6.52 12.03 -5.82
N HIS A 18 -6.88 11.66 -4.58
CA HIS A 18 -6.77 12.52 -3.40
C HIS A 18 -5.91 11.87 -2.31
N GLU A 19 -5.13 12.72 -1.61
CA GLU A 19 -4.24 12.29 -0.53
C GLU A 19 -4.99 11.64 0.66
N LEU A 20 -6.19 12.14 1.00
CA LEU A 20 -7.00 11.57 2.08
C LEU A 20 -7.57 10.19 1.73
N ASP A 21 -7.97 9.99 0.48
CA ASP A 21 -8.46 8.70 0.00
C ASP A 21 -7.34 7.64 0.08
N LEU A 22 -6.10 8.04 -0.24
CA LEU A 22 -4.93 7.17 -0.10
C LEU A 22 -4.65 6.83 1.36
N GLU A 23 -4.73 7.82 2.26
CA GLU A 23 -4.53 7.61 3.70
C GLU A 23 -5.54 6.62 4.27
N ASP A 24 -6.83 6.80 3.95
CA ASP A 24 -7.90 5.92 4.39
C ASP A 24 -7.72 4.49 3.86
N ALA A 25 -7.42 4.32 2.56
CA ALA A 25 -7.20 3.01 1.95
C ALA A 25 -5.99 2.25 2.54
N ILE A 26 -4.92 2.97 2.88
CA ILE A 26 -3.76 2.39 3.55
C ILE A 26 -4.12 1.99 4.99
N ASN A 27 -4.79 2.85 5.74
CA ASN A 27 -5.18 2.56 7.13
C ASN A 27 -6.10 1.35 7.21
N ASP A 28 -7.10 1.25 6.33
CA ASP A 28 -8.00 0.09 6.24
C ASP A 28 -7.21 -1.21 6.01
N PHE A 29 -6.21 -1.18 5.13
CA PHE A 29 -5.34 -2.35 4.91
C PHE A 29 -4.48 -2.69 6.14
N LEU A 30 -3.94 -1.70 6.83
CA LEU A 30 -3.10 -1.90 8.00
C LEU A 30 -3.88 -2.45 9.19
N ASP A 31 -5.14 -2.03 9.35
CA ASP A 31 -6.04 -2.51 10.40
C ASP A 31 -6.38 -4.01 10.24
N GLU A 32 -6.45 -4.49 9.00
CA GLU A 32 -6.71 -5.91 8.67
C GLU A 32 -5.43 -6.77 8.60
N LEU A 33 -4.24 -6.15 8.62
CA LEU A 33 -2.99 -6.86 8.35
C LEU A 33 -2.57 -7.76 9.51
N GLU A 34 -2.71 -9.08 9.32
CA GLU A 34 -2.05 -10.08 10.17
C GLU A 34 -0.57 -10.27 9.80
N GLY A 35 0.26 -9.29 10.13
CA GLY A 35 1.61 -9.23 9.63
C GLY A 35 2.49 -8.12 10.22
N GLU A 36 3.60 -7.89 9.53
CA GLU A 36 4.53 -6.81 9.84
C GLU A 36 4.78 -5.99 8.57
N VAL A 37 4.61 -4.67 8.66
CA VAL A 37 5.00 -3.76 7.59
C VAL A 37 6.51 -3.59 7.60
N ILE A 38 7.11 -3.74 6.42
CA ILE A 38 8.55 -3.60 6.20
C ILE A 38 8.86 -2.19 5.70
N HIS A 39 8.09 -1.71 4.73
CA HIS A 39 8.27 -0.38 4.16
C HIS A 39 6.99 0.15 3.53
N ILE A 40 6.87 1.49 3.48
CA ILE A 40 5.85 2.20 2.71
C ILE A 40 6.56 3.23 1.84
N HIS A 41 6.50 3.07 0.52
CA HIS A 41 7.04 4.01 -0.46
C HIS A 41 5.92 4.91 -0.95
N TYR A 42 5.93 6.19 -0.60
CA TYR A 42 4.95 7.16 -1.08
C TYR A 42 5.49 7.92 -2.30
N GLN A 43 4.64 8.11 -3.30
CA GLN A 43 4.96 8.90 -4.49
C GLN A 43 3.75 9.68 -4.99
N VAL A 44 3.98 10.91 -5.42
CA VAL A 44 3.01 11.73 -6.14
C VAL A 44 3.49 11.94 -7.57
N ALA A 45 2.62 11.67 -8.53
CA ALA A 45 2.80 12.04 -9.92
C ALA A 45 1.81 13.16 -10.29
N LEU A 46 2.24 14.04 -11.19
CA LEU A 46 1.40 15.09 -11.77
C LEU A 46 1.47 14.96 -13.29
N CYS A 47 0.30 14.97 -13.93
CA CYS A 47 0.18 15.03 -15.38
C CYS A 47 -0.67 16.23 -15.80
N LEU A 48 -0.28 16.86 -16.91
CA LEU A 48 -1.11 17.86 -17.58
C LEU A 48 -1.92 17.16 -18.66
N ASN A 49 -3.24 17.09 -18.49
CA ASN A 49 -4.16 16.55 -19.47
C ASN A 49 -4.95 17.70 -20.12
N GLY A 50 -4.43 18.23 -21.22
CA GLY A 50 -4.97 19.43 -21.84
C GLY A 50 -4.79 20.66 -20.96
N ASN A 51 -5.90 21.18 -20.41
CA ASN A 51 -5.90 22.33 -19.49
C ASN A 51 -6.16 21.92 -18.02
N GLU A 52 -6.31 20.63 -17.74
CA GLU A 52 -6.57 20.09 -16.40
C GLU A 52 -5.30 19.46 -15.83
N MET A 53 -5.13 19.59 -14.51
CA MET A 53 -4.04 18.94 -13.78
C MET A 53 -4.61 17.70 -13.09
N GLU A 54 -3.99 16.56 -13.36
CA GLU A 54 -4.31 15.29 -12.73
C GLU A 54 -3.20 14.94 -11.74
N TYR A 55 -3.60 14.58 -10.52
CA TYR A 55 -2.70 14.11 -9.47
C TYR A 55 -2.93 12.62 -9.27
N CYS A 56 -1.84 11.89 -9.08
CA CYS A 56 -1.86 10.48 -8.72
C CYS A 56 -1.00 10.32 -7.47
N TYR A 57 -1.68 10.13 -6.34
CA TYR A 57 -1.09 9.83 -5.04
C TYR A 57 -1.01 8.32 -4.93
N SER A 58 0.19 7.78 -4.71
CA SER A 58 0.38 6.32 -4.72
C SER A 58 1.28 5.87 -3.58
N ALA A 59 1.06 4.64 -3.14
CA ALA A 59 1.91 3.98 -2.17
C ALA A 59 2.17 2.51 -2.52
N LEU A 60 3.42 2.08 -2.38
CA LEU A 60 3.80 0.67 -2.36
C LEU A 60 4.10 0.27 -0.93
N ILE A 61 3.36 -0.70 -0.39
CA ILE A 61 3.59 -1.27 0.92
C ILE A 61 4.23 -2.64 0.79
N GLU A 62 5.39 -2.82 1.39
CA GLU A 62 6.09 -4.09 1.54
C GLU A 62 5.77 -4.65 2.92
N TYR A 63 5.32 -5.90 3.01
CA TYR A 63 4.88 -6.49 4.27
C TYR A 63 5.13 -8.01 4.33
N LEU A 64 5.29 -8.53 5.56
CA LEU A 64 5.26 -9.95 5.86
C LEU A 64 3.85 -10.32 6.34
N CYS A 65 3.24 -11.36 5.79
CA CYS A 65 2.02 -11.95 6.33
C CYS A 65 2.16 -13.46 6.50
N LYS A 66 1.26 -14.09 7.25
CA LYS A 66 1.23 -15.57 7.29
C LYS A 66 0.87 -16.13 5.92
N ASP A 67 1.47 -17.27 5.57
CA ASP A 67 0.99 -18.10 4.46
C ASP A 67 -0.31 -18.80 4.91
N GLU A 68 -1.36 -18.72 4.11
CA GLU A 68 -2.63 -19.45 4.32
C GLU A 68 -2.56 -20.89 3.82
#